data_AF-A0A382MNP0-F1
#
_entry.id   AF-A0A382MNP0-F1
#
_cell.length_a   1.000
_cell.length_b   1.000
_cell.length_c   1.000
_cell.angle_alpha   90.00
_cell.angle_beta   90.00
_cell.angle_gamma   90.00
#
_symmetry.space_group_name_H-M   'P 1'
#
loop_
_entity.id
_entity.type
_entity.pdbx_description
1 polymer ?
#
loop_
_entity_poly.entity_id
_entity_poly.type
_entity_poly.pdbx_seq_one_letter_code
_entity_poly.pdbx_strand_id
1 'polypeptide(L)'
;MATKKLKNPKEKTLQALDVIATAFAAYRINNGYFKETRRFSTEGQATLFSNKELLHYQLDEAHENPPDFKRFRIRKADKKHAEEAVRWLSRENALNIIAGNLSDFMNSLMTYISTDKLGKHSFGVIAVVPKVYFEGSKKKTIKKKLKTSFRESRHIGTIGEPVTGMFTLNEIKFIDKFTCHVCNGNIEGNLVSFFKNFDQTKVLPKEGSTFHLKAKVKRHGENFITKFAETQLNYARFKVDNK
;
A
#
# COMPACT_ATOMS: atom_id res chain seq x y z
N MET A 1 -25.93 -16.49 51.23
CA MET A 1 -26.25 -15.58 50.11
C MET A 1 -25.49 -16.05 48.88
N ALA A 2 -26.18 -16.55 47.85
CA ALA A 2 -25.55 -17.07 46.64
C ALA A 2 -25.23 -15.92 45.68
N THR A 3 -23.95 -15.77 45.33
CA THR A 3 -23.47 -14.80 44.33
C THR A 3 -23.98 -15.20 42.95
N LYS A 4 -24.92 -14.41 42.44
CA LYS A 4 -25.47 -14.52 41.08
C LYS A 4 -24.32 -14.23 40.10
N LYS A 5 -23.78 -15.26 39.44
CA LYS A 5 -22.84 -15.09 38.32
C LYS A 5 -23.53 -14.25 37.25
N LEU A 6 -23.08 -13.01 37.05
CA LEU A 6 -23.44 -12.18 35.90
C LEU A 6 -23.07 -12.97 34.63
N LYS A 7 -24.08 -13.44 33.88
CA LYS A 7 -23.87 -13.99 32.55
C LYS A 7 -23.39 -12.83 31.67
N ASN A 8 -22.11 -12.82 31.31
CA ASN A 8 -21.61 -11.93 30.27
C ASN A 8 -22.50 -12.14 29.01
N PRO A 9 -23.05 -11.06 28.43
CA PRO A 9 -23.85 -11.20 27.22
C PRO A 9 -22.99 -11.84 26.13
N LYS A 10 -23.50 -12.88 25.47
CA LYS A 10 -22.81 -13.54 24.35
C LYS A 10 -22.49 -12.49 23.30
N GLU A 11 -21.21 -12.29 23.01
CA GLU A 11 -20.76 -11.33 21.99
C GLU A 11 -21.37 -11.70 20.64
N LYS A 12 -22.01 -10.73 19.96
CA LYS A 12 -22.55 -10.93 18.61
C LYS A 12 -21.39 -11.22 17.67
N THR A 13 -21.41 -12.39 17.05
CA THR A 13 -20.41 -12.80 16.06
C THR A 13 -21.04 -12.83 14.66
N LEU A 14 -20.26 -12.43 13.65
CA LEU A 14 -20.66 -12.33 12.26
C LEU A 14 -19.79 -13.24 11.39
N GLN A 15 -20.29 -13.63 10.22
CA GLN A 15 -19.50 -14.40 9.25
C GLN A 15 -18.25 -13.60 8.85
N ALA A 16 -17.07 -14.21 9.00
CA ALA A 16 -15.81 -13.52 8.81
C ALA A 16 -15.69 -12.90 7.41
N LEU A 17 -16.11 -13.65 6.38
CA LEU A 17 -16.09 -13.17 5.01
C LEU A 17 -16.96 -11.93 4.78
N ASP A 18 -18.12 -11.83 5.44
CA ASP A 18 -18.99 -10.65 5.34
C ASP A 18 -18.37 -9.44 6.07
N VAL A 19 -17.67 -9.65 7.20
CA VAL A 19 -16.91 -8.59 7.88
C VAL A 19 -15.76 -8.09 7.00
N ILE A 20 -15.01 -9.00 6.37
CA ILE A 20 -13.92 -8.65 5.46
C ILE A 20 -14.47 -7.92 4.22
N ALA A 21 -15.58 -8.38 3.64
CA ALA A 21 -16.25 -7.69 2.54
C ALA A 21 -16.72 -6.29 2.92
N THR A 22 -17.16 -6.09 4.16
CA THR A 22 -17.50 -4.77 4.70
C THR A 22 -16.26 -3.87 4.75
N ALA A 23 -15.08 -4.42 5.09
CA ALA A 23 -13.83 -3.67 5.04
C ALA A 23 -13.44 -3.24 3.62
N PHE A 24 -13.63 -4.10 2.62
CA PHE A 24 -13.43 -3.72 1.21
C PHE A 24 -14.40 -2.63 0.76
N ALA A 25 -15.66 -2.70 1.18
CA ALA A 25 -16.64 -1.65 0.91
C ALA A 25 -16.23 -0.33 1.59
N ALA A 26 -15.80 -0.34 2.85
CA ALA A 26 -15.31 0.84 3.55
C ALA A 26 -14.07 1.45 2.86
N TYR A 27 -13.11 0.61 2.44
CA TYR A 27 -11.94 1.05 1.68
C TYR A 27 -12.32 1.72 0.36
N ARG A 28 -13.32 1.18 -0.35
CA ARG A 28 -13.84 1.78 -1.58
C ARG A 28 -14.52 3.12 -1.34
N ILE A 29 -15.34 3.24 -0.29
CA ILE A 29 -16.02 4.50 0.07
C ILE A 29 -14.99 5.58 0.39
N ASN A 30 -13.94 5.22 1.11
CA ASN A 30 -12.85 6.13 1.45
C ASN A 30 -11.82 6.33 0.32
N ASN A 31 -11.92 5.61 -0.80
CA ASN A 31 -10.87 5.57 -1.82
C ASN A 31 -9.47 5.27 -1.23
N GLY A 32 -9.42 4.43 -0.20
CA GLY A 32 -8.20 4.22 0.58
C GLY A 32 -8.47 3.76 2.01
N TYR A 33 -7.38 3.70 2.78
CA TYR A 33 -7.42 3.41 4.21
C TYR A 33 -7.06 4.66 5.01
N PHE A 34 -8.01 5.11 5.84
CA PHE A 34 -7.80 6.15 6.84
C PHE A 34 -7.79 5.53 8.22
N LYS A 35 -6.72 5.81 8.96
CA LYS A 35 -6.52 5.33 10.33
C LYS A 35 -7.42 6.06 11.33
N GLU A 36 -7.55 7.38 11.16
CA GLU A 36 -8.28 8.26 12.07
C GLU A 36 -9.37 9.03 11.31
N THR A 37 -10.44 9.34 12.02
CA THR A 37 -11.56 10.13 11.49
C THR A 37 -11.18 11.59 11.39
N ARG A 38 -11.55 12.22 10.27
CA ARG A 38 -11.31 13.64 9.99
C ARG A 38 -12.65 14.34 9.83
N ARG A 39 -12.92 15.28 10.73
CA ARG A 39 -14.07 16.18 10.66
C ARG A 39 -13.59 17.51 10.10
N PHE A 40 -14.32 18.06 9.14
CA PHE A 40 -14.00 19.32 8.49
C PHE A 40 -14.98 20.39 9.00
N SER A 41 -14.45 21.55 9.38
CA SER A 41 -15.27 22.69 9.82
C SER A 41 -15.79 23.53 8.66
N THR A 42 -15.35 23.25 7.42
CA THR A 42 -15.75 23.97 6.21
C THR A 42 -17.07 23.41 5.67
N GLU A 43 -18.00 24.30 5.34
CA GLU A 43 -19.29 23.93 4.76
C GLU A 43 -19.12 23.08 3.48
N GLY A 44 -19.90 22.00 3.38
CA GLY A 44 -19.92 21.11 2.21
C GLY A 44 -18.94 19.92 2.24
N GLN A 45 -18.03 19.84 3.21
CA GLN A 45 -17.14 18.68 3.35
C GLN A 45 -17.70 17.66 4.36
N ALA A 46 -18.05 16.47 3.87
CA ALA A 46 -18.53 15.38 4.71
C ALA A 46 -17.43 14.83 5.62
N THR A 47 -17.80 14.40 6.83
CA THR A 47 -16.91 13.68 7.74
C THR A 47 -16.29 12.47 7.05
N LEU A 48 -14.96 12.39 7.09
CA LEU A 48 -14.20 11.26 6.61
C LEU A 48 -13.92 10.32 7.78
N PHE A 49 -14.80 9.33 7.96
CA PHE A 49 -14.65 8.33 9.01
C PHE A 49 -13.46 7.40 8.74
N SER A 50 -12.76 7.00 9.80
CA SER A 50 -11.75 5.95 9.73
C SER A 50 -12.38 4.64 9.25
N ASN A 51 -11.59 3.80 8.56
CA ASN A 51 -12.11 2.53 8.08
C ASN A 51 -12.59 1.65 9.24
N LYS A 52 -11.92 1.71 10.39
CA LYS A 52 -12.34 1.00 11.61
C LYS A 52 -13.73 1.44 12.05
N GLU A 53 -13.98 2.75 12.18
CA GLU A 53 -15.29 3.27 12.59
C GLU A 53 -16.39 2.92 11.57
N LEU A 54 -16.08 2.98 10.27
CA LEU A 54 -17.02 2.55 9.23
C LEU A 54 -17.46 1.09 9.41
N LEU A 55 -16.56 0.17 9.79
CA LEU A 55 -16.95 -1.21 10.12
C LEU A 55 -17.85 -1.26 11.35
N HIS A 56 -17.48 -0.56 12.42
CA HIS A 56 -18.28 -0.54 13.64
C HIS A 56 -19.68 0.00 13.38
N TYR A 57 -19.84 1.16 12.76
CA TYR A 57 -21.16 1.75 12.50
C TYR A 57 -22.01 0.94 11.51
N GLN A 58 -21.38 0.21 10.59
CA GLN A 58 -22.09 -0.63 9.64
C GLN A 58 -22.57 -1.96 10.24
N LEU A 59 -21.77 -2.57 11.13
CA LEU A 59 -21.98 -3.93 11.62
C LEU A 59 -22.51 -4.01 13.06
N ASP A 60 -22.25 -2.98 13.87
CA ASP A 60 -22.76 -2.87 15.22
C ASP A 60 -24.08 -2.07 15.22
N GLU A 61 -25.18 -2.76 15.53
CA GLU A 61 -26.51 -2.15 15.63
C GLU A 61 -26.85 -1.76 17.08
N ALA A 62 -25.96 -2.06 18.04
CA ALA A 62 -26.23 -1.82 19.45
C ALA A 62 -26.03 -0.36 19.89
N HIS A 63 -25.36 0.45 19.08
CA HIS A 63 -25.09 1.86 19.37
C HIS A 63 -25.75 2.75 18.33
N GLU A 64 -26.27 3.90 18.77
CA GLU A 64 -26.72 4.93 17.84
C GLU A 64 -25.52 5.43 17.03
N ASN A 65 -25.65 5.35 15.71
CA ASN A 65 -24.64 5.84 14.80
C ASN A 65 -24.60 7.38 14.84
N PRO A 66 -23.43 7.99 14.60
CA PRO A 66 -23.34 9.43 14.41
C PRO A 66 -24.33 9.92 13.34
N PRO A 67 -24.96 11.10 13.51
CA PRO A 67 -25.99 11.60 12.60
C PRO A 67 -25.46 11.84 11.17
N ASP A 68 -24.15 12.08 11.05
CA ASP A 68 -23.42 12.26 9.80
C ASP A 68 -22.99 10.94 9.14
N PHE A 69 -23.15 9.79 9.81
CA PHE A 69 -22.85 8.49 9.23
C PHE A 69 -23.98 8.01 8.31
N LYS A 70 -23.61 7.69 7.07
CA LYS A 70 -24.52 7.09 6.08
C LYS A 70 -24.11 5.64 5.84
N ARG A 71 -25.04 4.71 6.09
CA ARG A 71 -24.85 3.28 5.78
C ARG A 71 -24.55 3.11 4.30
N PHE A 72 -23.65 2.20 3.98
CA PHE A 72 -23.23 1.93 2.61
C PHE A 72 -23.55 0.49 2.20
N ARG A 73 -23.72 0.30 0.88
CA ARG A 73 -23.99 -1.01 0.29
C ARG A 73 -22.69 -1.76 0.02
N ILE A 74 -22.63 -3.01 0.47
CA ILE A 74 -21.59 -3.97 0.11
C ILE A 74 -21.91 -4.53 -1.28
N ARG A 75 -21.02 -4.33 -2.24
CA ARG A 75 -21.19 -4.74 -3.64
C ARG A 75 -20.67 -6.17 -3.84
N LYS A 76 -21.09 -6.83 -4.93
CA LYS A 76 -20.54 -8.14 -5.33
C LYS A 76 -19.01 -8.10 -5.51
N ALA A 77 -18.48 -6.99 -6.05
CA ALA A 77 -17.04 -6.77 -6.18
C ALA A 77 -16.31 -6.74 -4.83
N ASP A 78 -16.91 -6.16 -3.79
CA ASP A 78 -16.32 -6.09 -2.45
C ASP A 78 -16.21 -7.51 -1.84
N LYS A 79 -17.24 -8.35 -2.04
CA LYS A 79 -17.20 -9.78 -1.64
C LYS A 79 -16.14 -10.57 -2.41
N LYS A 80 -16.06 -10.38 -3.73
CA LYS A 80 -15.04 -11.04 -4.57
C LYS A 80 -13.63 -10.67 -4.11
N HIS A 81 -13.35 -9.39 -3.86
CA HIS A 81 -12.06 -8.96 -3.32
C HIS A 81 -11.78 -9.54 -1.94
N ALA A 82 -12.78 -9.68 -1.07
CA ALA A 82 -12.61 -10.33 0.23
C ALA A 82 -12.11 -11.77 0.08
N GLU A 83 -12.76 -12.57 -0.77
CA GLU A 83 -12.34 -13.96 -1.04
C GLU A 83 -10.95 -14.04 -1.66
N GLU A 84 -10.65 -13.18 -2.64
CA GLU A 84 -9.33 -13.10 -3.26
C GLU A 84 -8.25 -12.73 -2.24
N ALA A 85 -8.54 -11.76 -1.36
CA ALA A 85 -7.61 -11.31 -0.34
C ALA A 85 -7.33 -12.39 0.69
N VAL A 86 -8.34 -13.12 1.17
CA VAL A 86 -8.15 -14.27 2.08
C VAL A 86 -7.24 -15.29 1.42
N ARG A 87 -7.55 -15.72 0.19
CA ARG A 87 -6.72 -16.68 -0.56
C ARG A 87 -5.30 -16.18 -0.77
N TRP A 88 -5.12 -14.91 -1.10
CA TRP A 88 -3.81 -14.31 -1.34
C TRP A 88 -2.99 -14.23 -0.04
N LEU A 89 -3.59 -13.74 1.04
CA LEU A 89 -2.94 -13.59 2.35
C LEU A 89 -2.48 -14.94 2.91
N SER A 90 -3.33 -15.97 2.82
CA SER A 90 -2.97 -17.32 3.25
C SER A 90 -1.81 -17.89 2.44
N ARG A 91 -1.80 -17.71 1.10
CA ARG A 91 -0.72 -18.21 0.25
C ARG A 91 0.61 -17.48 0.48
N GLU A 92 0.59 -16.15 0.52
CA GLU A 92 1.84 -15.38 0.65
C GLU A 92 2.49 -15.53 2.02
N ASN A 93 1.70 -15.73 3.07
CA ASN A 93 2.22 -15.85 4.43
C ASN A 93 2.41 -17.28 4.90
N ALA A 94 2.03 -18.31 4.13
CA ALA A 94 2.14 -19.72 4.53
C ALA A 94 3.53 -20.10 5.08
N LEU A 95 4.60 -19.74 4.35
CA LEU A 95 5.97 -20.02 4.80
C LEU A 95 6.37 -19.21 6.04
N ASN A 96 5.92 -17.95 6.14
CA ASN A 96 6.20 -17.10 7.30
C ASN A 96 5.46 -17.58 8.56
N ILE A 97 4.27 -18.16 8.39
CA ILE A 97 3.50 -18.80 9.47
C ILE A 97 4.25 -20.03 9.97
N ILE A 98 4.70 -20.90 9.06
CA ILE A 98 5.49 -22.10 9.41
C ILE A 98 6.79 -21.72 10.11
N ALA A 99 7.44 -20.64 9.66
CA ALA A 99 8.70 -20.16 10.22
C ALA A 99 8.54 -19.33 11.52
N GLY A 100 7.31 -19.00 11.94
CA GLY A 100 7.06 -18.17 13.13
C GLY A 100 7.56 -16.71 13.03
N ASN A 101 7.78 -16.21 11.82
CA ASN A 101 8.43 -14.90 11.57
C ASN A 101 7.45 -13.73 11.37
N LEU A 102 6.18 -13.92 11.71
CA LEU A 102 5.16 -12.89 11.58
C LEU A 102 5.18 -11.96 12.79
N SER A 103 4.95 -10.67 12.56
CA SER A 103 4.67 -9.72 13.63
C SER A 103 3.33 -10.04 14.31
N ASP A 104 3.15 -9.63 15.57
CA ASP A 104 1.90 -9.86 16.33
C ASP A 104 0.64 -9.37 15.61
N PHE A 105 0.76 -8.25 14.90
CA PHE A 105 -0.32 -7.72 14.06
C PHE A 105 -0.66 -8.68 12.92
N MET A 106 0.35 -9.19 12.21
CA MET A 106 0.13 -10.13 11.11
C MET A 106 -0.39 -11.47 11.61
N ASN A 107 0.08 -11.95 12.77
CA ASN A 107 -0.46 -13.14 13.43
C ASN A 107 -1.96 -12.96 13.72
N SER A 108 -2.34 -11.85 14.34
CA SER A 108 -3.75 -11.53 14.61
C SER A 108 -4.59 -11.49 13.34
N LEU A 109 -4.08 -10.85 12.29
CA LEU A 109 -4.75 -10.77 10.99
C LEU A 109 -4.95 -12.16 10.39
N MET A 110 -3.91 -13.00 10.36
CA MET A 110 -3.99 -14.36 9.82
C MET A 110 -4.97 -15.24 10.59
N THR A 111 -5.01 -15.12 11.92
CA THR A 111 -5.98 -15.81 12.78
C THR A 111 -7.42 -15.39 12.47
N TYR A 112 -7.68 -14.08 12.34
CA TYR A 112 -9.04 -13.61 12.08
C TYR A 112 -9.55 -13.97 10.69
N ILE A 113 -8.72 -13.90 9.65
CA ILE A 113 -9.17 -14.28 8.30
C ILE A 113 -9.37 -15.79 8.12
N SER A 114 -8.85 -16.61 9.05
CA SER A 114 -8.95 -18.07 9.04
C SER A 114 -10.07 -18.61 9.93
N THR A 115 -10.73 -17.75 10.72
CA THR A 115 -11.85 -18.13 11.58
C THR A 115 -13.17 -17.92 10.82
N ASP A 116 -14.18 -18.77 11.04
CA ASP A 116 -15.49 -18.63 10.38
C ASP A 116 -16.30 -17.42 10.87
N LYS A 117 -16.15 -17.07 12.16
CA LYS A 117 -16.93 -16.03 12.82
C LYS A 117 -16.05 -15.04 13.55
N LEU A 118 -16.42 -13.77 13.45
CA LEU A 118 -15.68 -12.65 14.02
C LEU A 118 -16.55 -11.80 14.94
N GLY A 119 -15.97 -11.43 16.09
CA GLY A 119 -16.54 -10.48 17.04
C GLY A 119 -16.04 -9.05 16.81
N LYS A 120 -16.59 -8.09 17.57
CA LYS A 120 -16.32 -6.66 17.38
C LYS A 120 -14.86 -6.28 17.61
N HIS A 121 -14.18 -7.00 18.49
CA HIS A 121 -12.75 -6.81 18.79
C HIS A 121 -11.84 -6.98 17.56
N SER A 122 -12.27 -7.78 16.57
CA SER A 122 -11.50 -8.03 15.34
C SER A 122 -11.56 -6.90 14.30
N PHE A 123 -12.57 -6.02 14.38
CA PHE A 123 -12.88 -5.08 13.31
C PHE A 123 -11.73 -4.10 13.04
N GLY A 124 -11.00 -3.70 14.07
CA GLY A 124 -9.82 -2.83 13.91
C GLY A 124 -8.73 -3.46 13.04
N VAL A 125 -8.49 -4.77 13.19
CA VAL A 125 -7.49 -5.50 12.38
C VAL A 125 -8.04 -5.77 10.99
N ILE A 126 -9.30 -6.21 10.88
CA ILE A 126 -9.93 -6.51 9.59
C ILE A 126 -10.08 -5.27 8.70
N ALA A 127 -10.29 -4.09 9.27
CA ALA A 127 -10.34 -2.83 8.52
C ALA A 127 -9.08 -2.56 7.69
N VAL A 128 -7.93 -3.14 8.07
CA VAL A 128 -6.63 -2.96 7.39
C VAL A 128 -6.45 -3.94 6.22
N VAL A 129 -7.20 -5.05 6.18
CA VAL A 129 -7.05 -6.13 5.19
C VAL A 129 -7.00 -5.63 3.74
N PRO A 130 -7.90 -4.73 3.28
CA PRO A 130 -7.86 -4.23 1.91
C PRO A 130 -6.54 -3.53 1.56
N LYS A 131 -6.00 -2.73 2.49
CA LYS A 131 -4.72 -2.04 2.30
C LYS A 131 -3.58 -3.05 2.14
N VAL A 132 -3.51 -4.04 3.03
CA VAL A 132 -2.46 -5.07 2.98
C VAL A 132 -2.52 -5.85 1.67
N TYR A 133 -3.72 -6.24 1.23
CA TYR A 133 -3.92 -6.98 -0.01
C TYR A 133 -3.49 -6.17 -1.25
N PHE A 134 -3.99 -4.93 -1.41
CA PHE A 134 -3.68 -4.11 -2.58
C PHE A 134 -2.21 -3.69 -2.63
N GLU A 135 -1.64 -3.24 -1.52
CA GLU A 135 -0.22 -2.87 -1.46
C GLU A 135 0.69 -4.08 -1.68
N GLY A 136 0.36 -5.22 -1.06
CA GLY A 136 1.09 -6.46 -1.22
C GLY A 136 1.07 -6.97 -2.67
N SER A 137 -0.10 -6.99 -3.29
CA SER A 137 -0.27 -7.39 -4.70
C SER A 137 0.50 -6.46 -5.66
N LYS A 138 0.46 -5.14 -5.41
CA LYS A 138 1.23 -4.16 -6.18
C LYS A 138 2.74 -4.38 -6.01
N LYS A 139 3.23 -4.55 -4.78
CA LYS A 139 4.64 -4.84 -4.48
C LYS A 139 5.11 -6.11 -5.18
N LYS A 140 4.31 -7.18 -5.17
CA LYS A 140 4.62 -8.45 -5.86
C LYS A 140 4.74 -8.25 -7.37
N THR A 141 3.81 -7.50 -7.97
CA THR A 141 3.81 -7.20 -9.40
C THR A 141 5.05 -6.40 -9.81
N ILE A 142 5.39 -5.35 -9.05
CA ILE A 142 6.60 -4.53 -9.28
C ILE A 142 7.85 -5.40 -9.15
N LYS A 143 7.95 -6.20 -8.08
CA LYS A 143 9.10 -7.10 -7.87
C LYS A 143 9.27 -8.08 -9.03
N LYS A 144 8.18 -8.66 -9.53
CA LYS A 144 8.21 -9.54 -10.71
C LYS A 144 8.71 -8.80 -11.95
N LYS A 145 8.16 -7.62 -12.25
CA LYS A 145 8.58 -6.80 -13.39
C LYS A 145 10.07 -6.46 -13.33
N LEU A 146 10.57 -6.05 -12.16
CA LEU A 146 11.98 -5.77 -11.96
C LEU A 146 12.85 -7.01 -12.16
N LYS A 147 12.43 -8.16 -11.59
CA LYS A 147 13.13 -9.43 -11.74
C LYS A 147 13.22 -9.90 -13.19
N THR A 148 12.15 -9.77 -13.96
CA THR A 148 12.11 -10.20 -15.36
C THR A 148 12.89 -9.27 -16.27
N SER A 149 12.82 -7.96 -16.05
CA SER A 149 13.36 -6.97 -17.00
C SER A 149 14.82 -6.59 -16.72
N PHE A 150 15.29 -6.75 -15.49
CA PHE A 150 16.58 -6.20 -15.04
C PHE A 150 17.45 -7.22 -14.29
N ARG A 151 17.25 -8.52 -14.54
CA ARG A 151 18.03 -9.60 -13.91
C ARG A 151 19.54 -9.43 -14.10
N GLU A 152 19.92 -9.02 -15.31
CA GLU A 152 21.32 -8.85 -15.71
C GLU A 152 21.82 -7.42 -15.51
N SER A 153 21.12 -6.63 -14.69
CA SER A 153 21.52 -5.26 -14.39
C SER A 153 22.92 -5.24 -13.77
N ARG A 154 23.77 -4.33 -14.25
CA ARG A 154 25.14 -4.08 -13.78
C ARG A 154 25.31 -2.61 -13.46
N HIS A 155 26.35 -2.30 -12.68
CA HIS A 155 26.74 -0.91 -12.50
C HIS A 155 27.26 -0.32 -13.80
N ILE A 156 26.75 0.87 -14.15
CA ILE A 156 27.26 1.67 -15.25
C ILE A 156 28.26 2.72 -14.75
N GLY A 157 29.34 2.91 -15.52
CA GLY A 157 30.37 3.91 -15.29
C GLY A 157 31.17 3.77 -13.99
N THR A 158 32.20 4.60 -13.84
CA THR A 158 33.00 4.70 -12.61
C THR A 158 32.48 5.82 -11.71
N ILE A 159 32.62 5.67 -10.39
CA ILE A 159 32.21 6.70 -9.43
C ILE A 159 32.89 8.04 -9.76
N GLY A 160 32.10 9.11 -9.84
CA GLY A 160 32.55 10.47 -10.18
C GLY A 160 32.52 10.80 -11.67
N GLU A 161 32.52 9.79 -12.55
CA GLU A 161 32.55 9.99 -14.00
C GLU A 161 31.19 10.43 -14.56
N PRO A 162 31.18 11.18 -15.67
CA PRO A 162 29.96 11.52 -16.37
C PRO A 162 29.32 10.28 -17.00
N VAL A 163 27.99 10.21 -16.92
CA VAL A 163 27.16 9.22 -17.63
C VAL A 163 26.18 9.99 -18.51
N THR A 164 26.08 9.57 -19.76
CA THR A 164 25.11 10.09 -20.73
C THR A 164 24.40 8.94 -21.41
N GLY A 165 23.08 8.99 -21.54
CA GLY A 165 22.33 7.92 -22.19
C GLY A 165 20.82 8.18 -22.22
N MET A 166 20.10 7.29 -22.89
CA MET A 166 18.64 7.31 -22.89
C MET A 166 18.11 6.67 -21.61
N PHE A 167 17.62 7.51 -20.70
CA PHE A 167 17.01 7.08 -19.46
C PHE A 167 15.52 6.85 -19.65
N THR A 168 15.05 5.66 -19.31
CA THR A 168 13.61 5.34 -19.25
C THR A 168 13.15 5.41 -17.80
N LEU A 169 12.22 6.32 -17.51
CA LEU A 169 11.64 6.47 -16.18
C LEU A 169 10.66 5.33 -15.91
N ASN A 170 10.96 4.51 -14.90
CA ASN A 170 10.07 3.41 -14.50
C ASN A 170 9.08 3.85 -13.41
N GLU A 171 9.53 4.69 -12.47
CA GLU A 171 8.74 5.14 -11.34
C GLU A 171 9.28 6.47 -10.81
N ILE A 172 8.39 7.40 -10.44
CA ILE A 172 8.74 8.63 -9.72
C ILE A 172 8.00 8.69 -8.39
N LYS A 173 8.72 8.94 -7.30
CA LYS A 173 8.15 9.02 -5.95
C LYS A 173 8.63 10.25 -5.23
N PHE A 174 7.71 10.97 -4.60
CA PHE A 174 8.05 12.03 -3.67
C PHE A 174 8.50 11.43 -2.33
N ILE A 175 9.58 11.97 -1.76
CA ILE A 175 10.12 11.56 -0.46
C ILE A 175 10.02 12.75 0.49
N ASP A 176 9.01 12.73 1.38
CA ASP A 176 8.71 13.84 2.30
C ASP A 176 9.92 14.27 3.13
N LYS A 177 10.68 13.29 3.66
CA LYS A 177 11.88 13.54 4.50
C LYS A 177 12.94 14.40 3.81
N PHE A 178 13.07 14.30 2.49
CA PHE A 178 14.07 15.02 1.72
C PHE A 178 13.46 16.08 0.80
N THR A 179 12.14 16.29 0.87
CA THR A 179 11.38 17.23 0.05
C THR A 179 11.76 17.20 -1.43
N CYS A 180 12.03 16.00 -1.96
CA CYS A 180 12.45 15.82 -3.35
C CYS A 180 11.91 14.49 -3.91
N HIS A 181 11.99 14.36 -5.24
CA HIS A 181 11.56 13.17 -5.94
C HIS A 181 12.73 12.22 -6.15
N VAL A 182 12.50 10.93 -5.94
CA VAL A 182 13.37 9.87 -6.45
C VAL A 182 12.83 9.41 -7.80
N CYS A 183 13.69 9.48 -8.82
CA CYS A 183 13.43 8.96 -10.15
C CYS A 183 14.13 7.61 -10.27
N ASN A 184 13.35 6.54 -10.42
CA ASN A 184 13.86 5.18 -10.63
C ASN A 184 13.61 4.78 -12.08
N GLY A 185 14.63 4.26 -12.73
CA GLY A 185 14.54 3.92 -14.13
C GLY A 185 15.67 3.02 -14.57
N ASN A 186 15.97 3.07 -15.86
CA ASN A 186 17.05 2.31 -16.43
C ASN A 186 17.71 3.04 -17.60
N ILE A 187 18.98 2.69 -17.84
CA ILE A 187 19.76 3.05 -19.03
C ILE A 187 20.31 1.74 -19.58
N GLU A 188 20.01 1.43 -20.84
CA GLU A 188 20.51 0.23 -21.52
C GLU A 188 20.27 -1.08 -20.74
N GLY A 189 19.09 -1.20 -20.12
CA GLY A 189 18.73 -2.37 -19.32
C GLY A 189 19.40 -2.45 -17.93
N ASN A 190 20.17 -1.44 -17.53
CA ASN A 190 20.76 -1.34 -16.19
C ASN A 190 19.96 -0.39 -15.31
N LEU A 191 19.72 -0.80 -14.06
CA LEU A 191 18.97 -0.02 -13.08
C LEU A 191 19.74 1.24 -12.68
N VAL A 192 19.02 2.36 -12.73
CA VAL A 192 19.55 3.68 -12.43
C VAL A 192 18.56 4.45 -11.58
N SER A 193 19.05 5.13 -10.54
CA SER A 193 18.23 6.01 -9.71
C SER A 193 18.91 7.35 -9.44
N PHE A 194 18.12 8.40 -9.29
CA PHE A 194 18.63 9.71 -8.86
C PHE A 194 17.56 10.53 -8.14
N PHE A 195 18.03 11.44 -7.29
CA PHE A 195 17.16 12.40 -6.62
C PHE A 195 17.12 13.69 -7.44
N LYS A 196 15.92 14.27 -7.56
CA LYS A 196 15.72 15.55 -8.22
C LYS A 196 14.63 16.34 -7.50
N ASN A 197 14.95 17.59 -7.19
CA ASN A 197 13.91 18.54 -6.85
C ASN A 197 13.32 19.10 -8.15
N PHE A 198 12.00 18.98 -8.31
CA PHE A 198 11.28 19.53 -9.43
C PHE A 198 10.61 20.81 -8.97
N ASP A 199 10.66 21.83 -9.83
CA ASP A 199 9.89 23.04 -9.62
C ASP A 199 8.39 22.69 -9.56
N GLN A 200 7.68 23.21 -8.57
CA GLN A 200 6.25 22.93 -8.36
C GLN A 200 5.39 23.41 -9.54
N THR A 201 5.89 24.35 -10.34
CA THR A 201 5.21 24.86 -11.54
C THR A 201 5.40 23.96 -12.76
N LYS A 202 6.32 22.99 -12.72
CA LYS A 202 6.65 22.13 -13.85
C LYS A 202 5.97 20.78 -13.75
N VAL A 203 5.43 20.34 -14.87
CA VAL A 203 4.85 19.00 -15.00
C VAL A 203 5.94 17.96 -14.79
N LEU A 204 5.70 17.02 -13.87
CA LEU A 204 6.60 15.90 -13.61
C LEU A 204 6.70 14.99 -14.85
N PRO A 205 7.87 14.38 -15.10
CA PRO A 205 8.00 13.41 -16.18
C PRO A 205 7.05 12.24 -15.96
N LYS A 206 6.36 11.83 -17.03
CA LYS A 206 5.43 10.71 -17.02
C LYS A 206 6.19 9.38 -16.90
N GLU A 207 5.71 8.48 -16.04
CA GLU A 207 6.24 7.12 -15.96
C GLU A 207 6.13 6.41 -17.33
N GLY A 208 7.19 5.69 -17.70
CA GLY A 208 7.35 5.07 -19.02
C GLY A 208 7.97 5.96 -20.09
N SER A 209 8.16 7.26 -19.83
CA SER A 209 8.86 8.14 -20.76
C SER A 209 10.36 7.85 -20.83
N THR A 210 10.93 8.00 -22.03
CA THR A 210 12.36 7.84 -22.28
C THR A 210 12.92 9.17 -22.77
N PHE A 211 13.99 9.65 -22.13
CA PHE A 211 14.62 10.93 -22.48
C PHE A 211 16.14 10.88 -22.31
N HIS A 212 16.84 11.80 -22.99
CA HIS A 212 18.29 11.90 -22.87
C HIS A 212 18.69 12.50 -21.52
N LEU A 213 19.48 11.75 -20.76
CA LEU A 213 19.99 12.13 -19.45
C LEU A 213 21.49 12.36 -19.50
N LYS A 214 21.96 13.46 -18.90
CA LYS A 214 23.36 13.68 -18.55
C LYS A 214 23.49 13.81 -17.04
N ALA A 215 24.38 13.04 -16.44
CA ALA A 215 24.58 13.00 -14.99
C ALA A 215 26.02 12.59 -14.64
N LYS A 216 26.33 12.45 -13.35
CA LYS A 216 27.56 11.82 -12.85
C LYS A 216 27.24 10.62 -11.98
N VAL A 217 28.06 9.58 -12.03
CA VAL A 217 27.93 8.42 -11.14
C VAL A 217 28.22 8.86 -9.71
N LYS A 218 27.23 8.72 -8.82
CA LYS A 218 27.36 9.05 -7.39
C LYS A 218 27.95 7.89 -6.61
N ARG A 219 27.40 6.69 -6.80
CA ARG A 219 27.84 5.44 -6.17
C ARG A 219 27.20 4.24 -6.86
N HIS A 220 27.84 3.09 -6.67
CA HIS A 220 27.28 1.78 -6.95
C HIS A 220 26.54 1.27 -5.71
N GLY A 221 25.38 0.65 -5.90
CA GLY A 221 24.58 0.12 -4.81
C GLY A 221 23.56 -0.89 -5.30
N GLU A 222 22.61 -1.25 -4.46
CA GLU A 222 21.63 -2.28 -4.82
C GLU A 222 20.23 -1.72 -4.84
N ASN A 223 19.43 -2.18 -5.79
CA ASN A 223 18.01 -1.89 -5.82
C ASN A 223 17.34 -2.41 -4.55
N PHE A 224 16.55 -1.54 -3.90
CA PHE A 224 15.95 -1.86 -2.61
C PHE A 224 15.07 -3.12 -2.61
N ILE A 225 14.38 -3.42 -3.72
CA ILE A 225 13.40 -4.51 -3.83
C ILE A 225 14.04 -5.83 -4.28
N THR A 226 14.95 -5.75 -5.26
CA THR A 226 15.50 -6.94 -5.94
C THR A 226 16.93 -7.28 -5.53
N LYS A 227 17.64 -6.34 -4.91
CA LYS A 227 19.08 -6.41 -4.61
C LYS A 227 19.98 -6.50 -5.85
N PHE A 228 19.42 -6.28 -7.03
CA PHE A 228 20.21 -6.20 -8.26
C PHE A 228 21.03 -4.91 -8.29
N ALA A 229 22.15 -4.96 -9.02
CA ALA A 229 23.04 -3.82 -9.16
C ALA A 229 22.26 -2.60 -9.68
N GLU A 230 22.34 -1.49 -8.96
CA GLU A 230 21.74 -0.21 -9.30
C GLU A 230 22.80 0.89 -9.21
N THR A 231 22.94 1.69 -10.25
CA THR A 231 23.82 2.86 -10.22
C THR A 231 23.03 4.09 -9.77
N GLN A 232 23.50 4.73 -8.71
CA GLN A 232 22.92 5.99 -8.27
C GLN A 232 23.65 7.15 -8.92
N LEU A 233 22.90 8.08 -9.51
CA LEU A 233 23.44 9.24 -10.21
C LEU A 233 23.23 10.53 -9.40
N ASN A 234 24.06 11.54 -9.68
CA ASN A 234 23.92 12.89 -9.18
C ASN A 234 24.08 13.91 -10.32
N TYR A 235 23.71 15.16 -10.07
CA TYR A 235 23.78 16.24 -11.05
C TYR A 235 22.99 15.95 -12.34
N ALA A 236 21.87 15.22 -12.22
CA ALA A 236 21.01 14.85 -13.32
C ALA A 236 20.43 16.08 -14.04
N ARG A 237 20.71 16.16 -15.34
CA ARG A 237 20.21 17.16 -16.29
C ARG A 237 19.55 16.45 -17.46
N PHE A 238 18.30 16.80 -17.74
CA PHE A 238 17.52 16.23 -18.84
C PHE A 238 16.48 17.28 -19.29
N LYS A 239 15.98 17.10 -20.51
CA LYS A 239 14.79 17.78 -21.02
C LYS A 239 13.69 16.73 -21.16
N VAL A 240 12.51 17.04 -20.67
CA VAL A 240 11.33 16.18 -20.83
C VAL A 240 10.50 16.78 -21.94
N ASP A 241 10.44 16.11 -23.10
CA ASP A 241 9.47 16.45 -24.13
C ASP A 241 8.14 15.79 -23.72
N ASN A 242 7.31 16.55 -23.02
CA ASN A 242 5.93 16.14 -22.74
C ASN A 242 5.12 16.32 -24.03
N LYS A 243 5.27 15.40 -24.99
CA LYS A 243 4.30 15.22 -26.09
C LYS A 243 3.12 14.38 -25.63
#